data_AF-B6K4J9-F1
#
_entry.id   AF-B6K4J9-F1
#
_cell.length_a   1.000
_cell.length_b   1.000
_cell.length_c   1.000
_cell.angle_alpha   90.00
_cell.angle_beta   90.00
_cell.angle_gamma   90.00
#
_symmetry.space_group_name_H-M   'P 1'
#
loop_
_entity.id
_entity.type
_entity.pdbx_description
1 polymer ?
#
loop_
_entity_poly.entity_id
_entity_poly.type
_entity_poly.pdbx_seq_one_letter_code
_entity_poly.pdbx_strand_id
1 'polypeptide(L)'
;MSITEHEKKIHGLVDVGNLAQWSASTEKTGFPISNVRDDDINTYWQSDGSQPHVLYAKFIKRVEIKYLSIYLMYSLDESYTPSKIRIAAGTGLHDLQPVVTTELEEQEGWLHIPVGDYGRNGLLETYMLQLSILSNHQNGKDSHIRLIKIYAPEAPQALAVDEIPYTSIQFHSRSQLR
;
A
#
# COMPACT_ATOMS: atom_id res chain seq x y z
N MET A 1 -3.54 4.75 -27.18
CA MET A 1 -4.11 3.68 -26.33
C MET A 1 -4.73 4.35 -25.12
N SER A 2 -6.01 4.13 -24.87
CA SER A 2 -6.69 4.69 -23.70
C SER A 2 -6.20 3.99 -22.44
N ILE A 3 -5.48 4.73 -21.61
CA ILE A 3 -5.02 4.30 -20.28
C ILE A 3 -6.25 3.89 -19.46
N THR A 4 -6.23 2.70 -18.86
CA THR A 4 -7.30 2.19 -18.00
C THR A 4 -7.49 3.08 -16.76
N GLU A 5 -8.67 3.11 -16.14
CA GLU A 5 -8.91 3.94 -14.93
C GLU A 5 -7.96 3.59 -13.78
N HIS A 6 -7.57 2.31 -13.68
CA HIS A 6 -6.53 1.82 -12.78
C HIS A 6 -5.20 2.54 -13.01
N GLU A 7 -4.67 2.49 -14.23
CA GLU A 7 -3.40 3.13 -14.60
C GLU A 7 -3.44 4.66 -14.44
N LYS A 8 -4.61 5.30 -14.67
CA LYS A 8 -4.78 6.73 -14.42
C LYS A 8 -4.65 7.07 -12.92
N LYS A 9 -5.19 6.25 -12.02
CA LYS A 9 -5.12 6.48 -10.57
C LYS A 9 -3.71 6.33 -10.01
N ILE A 10 -2.90 5.45 -10.60
CA ILE A 10 -1.52 5.19 -10.15
C ILE A 10 -0.45 5.95 -10.94
N HIS A 11 -0.85 6.82 -11.87
CA HIS A 11 0.09 7.56 -12.69
C HIS A 11 1.03 8.44 -11.84
N GLY A 12 2.34 8.31 -12.06
CA GLY A 12 3.37 9.00 -11.28
C GLY A 12 3.59 8.44 -9.87
N LEU A 13 3.06 7.24 -9.59
CA LEU A 13 3.29 6.52 -8.34
C LEU A 13 4.09 5.24 -8.57
N VAL A 14 4.84 4.83 -7.55
CA VAL A 14 5.65 3.62 -7.54
C VAL A 14 5.24 2.72 -6.37
N ASP A 15 5.24 1.40 -6.59
CA ASP A 15 4.98 0.44 -5.51
C ASP A 15 6.22 0.31 -4.62
N VAL A 16 6.09 0.75 -3.37
CA VAL A 16 7.12 0.68 -2.33
C VAL A 16 6.92 -0.51 -1.39
N GLY A 17 5.94 -1.38 -1.64
CA GLY A 17 5.63 -2.52 -0.76
C GLY A 17 6.81 -3.48 -0.51
N ASN A 18 7.75 -3.59 -1.45
CA ASN A 18 8.96 -4.41 -1.30
C ASN A 18 9.98 -3.83 -0.30
N LEU A 19 9.83 -2.56 0.10
CA LEU A 19 10.67 -1.93 1.12
C LEU A 19 10.19 -2.22 2.55
N ALA A 20 9.02 -2.87 2.70
CA ALA A 20 8.45 -3.22 3.98
C ALA A 20 8.74 -4.67 4.37
N GLN A 21 8.91 -4.89 5.67
CA GLN A 21 8.74 -6.20 6.28
C GLN A 21 7.25 -6.45 6.50
N TRP A 22 6.76 -7.59 6.02
CA TRP A 22 5.35 -7.99 6.13
C TRP A 22 5.15 -9.03 7.23
N SER A 23 4.05 -8.91 7.96
CA SER A 23 3.59 -9.93 8.90
C SER A 23 2.06 -9.92 8.98
N ALA A 24 1.48 -11.05 9.40
CA ALA A 24 0.06 -11.19 9.65
C ALA A 24 -0.20 -11.61 11.10
N SER A 25 -1.42 -11.38 11.60
CA SER A 25 -1.87 -11.87 12.90
C SER A 25 -1.88 -13.39 12.95
N THR A 26 -2.35 -14.01 11.87
CA THR A 26 -2.41 -15.46 11.67
C THR A 26 -2.23 -15.76 10.20
N GLU A 27 -1.84 -16.99 9.90
CA GLU A 27 -1.78 -17.51 8.54
C GLU A 27 -2.08 -19.01 8.56
N LYS A 28 -2.92 -19.46 7.64
CA LYS A 28 -3.19 -20.87 7.44
C LYS A 28 -1.98 -21.53 6.80
N THR A 29 -1.67 -22.75 7.23
CA THR A 29 -0.59 -23.54 6.59
C THR A 29 -0.83 -23.69 5.10
N GLY A 30 0.15 -23.31 4.28
CA GLY A 30 0.07 -23.31 2.81
C GLY A 30 -0.37 -21.99 2.17
N PHE A 31 -0.82 -21.01 2.95
CA PHE A 31 -1.31 -19.71 2.47
C PHE A 31 -0.63 -18.54 3.24
N PRO A 32 0.71 -18.44 3.17
CA PRO A 32 1.49 -17.50 3.97
C PRO A 32 1.28 -16.04 3.54
N ILE A 33 1.65 -15.11 4.42
CA ILE A 33 1.62 -13.67 4.14
C ILE A 33 2.44 -13.28 2.89
N SER A 34 3.48 -14.04 2.53
CA SER A 34 4.30 -13.77 1.34
C SER A 34 3.49 -13.79 0.04
N ASN A 35 2.39 -14.53 -0.01
CA ASN A 35 1.55 -14.62 -1.21
C ASN A 35 0.94 -13.27 -1.60
N VAL A 36 0.76 -12.33 -0.67
CA VAL A 36 0.19 -11.00 -1.01
C VAL A 36 1.12 -10.13 -1.86
N ARG A 37 2.37 -10.58 -2.08
CA ARG A 37 3.46 -9.84 -2.74
C ARG A 37 4.13 -10.64 -3.85
N ASP A 38 3.60 -11.79 -4.25
CA ASP A 38 4.21 -12.66 -5.28
C ASP A 38 3.79 -12.29 -6.73
N ASP A 39 2.92 -11.28 -6.88
CA ASP A 39 2.35 -10.81 -8.15
C ASP A 39 1.53 -11.90 -8.90
N ASP A 40 1.05 -12.96 -8.23
CA ASP A 40 0.12 -13.95 -8.77
C ASP A 40 -1.29 -13.75 -8.19
N ILE A 41 -2.29 -13.53 -9.04
CA ILE A 41 -3.68 -13.37 -8.59
C ILE A 41 -4.32 -14.70 -8.15
N ASN A 42 -3.71 -15.85 -8.47
CA ASN A 42 -4.24 -17.17 -8.13
C ASN A 42 -3.84 -17.61 -6.73
N THR A 43 -2.75 -17.08 -6.19
CA THR A 43 -2.32 -17.28 -4.81
C THR A 43 -2.98 -16.25 -3.90
N TYR A 44 -2.98 -16.54 -2.61
CA TYR A 44 -3.54 -15.65 -1.59
C TYR A 44 -2.97 -15.97 -0.22
N TRP A 45 -2.96 -14.97 0.65
CA TRP A 45 -2.88 -15.19 2.09
C TRP A 45 -4.26 -15.56 2.62
N GLN A 46 -4.30 -16.52 3.55
CA GLN A 46 -5.51 -16.90 4.26
C GLN A 46 -5.29 -16.77 5.76
N SER A 47 -6.18 -16.03 6.44
CA SER A 47 -6.17 -15.98 7.90
C SER A 47 -6.57 -17.32 8.52
N ASP A 48 -6.17 -17.54 9.77
CA ASP A 48 -6.60 -18.71 10.55
C ASP A 48 -6.73 -18.34 12.03
N GLY A 49 -7.77 -17.56 12.38
CA GLY A 49 -7.88 -16.97 13.71
C GLY A 49 -9.20 -16.28 14.02
N SER A 50 -9.23 -15.52 15.11
CA SER A 50 -10.36 -14.66 15.47
C SER A 50 -10.23 -13.28 14.82
N GLN A 51 -11.34 -12.74 14.32
CA GLN A 51 -11.40 -11.36 13.83
C GLN A 51 -11.13 -10.35 14.97
N PRO A 52 -10.57 -9.16 14.66
CA PRO A 52 -10.14 -8.72 13.33
C PRO A 52 -8.84 -9.39 12.88
N HIS A 53 -8.75 -9.71 11.58
CA HIS A 53 -7.50 -10.22 10.99
C HIS A 53 -6.61 -9.06 10.58
N VAL A 54 -5.33 -9.14 10.87
CA VAL A 54 -4.44 -7.97 10.74
C VAL A 54 -3.21 -8.30 9.92
N LEU A 55 -2.88 -7.43 8.98
CA LEU A 55 -1.63 -7.45 8.23
C LEU A 55 -0.86 -6.17 8.51
N TYR A 56 0.46 -6.29 8.67
CA TYR A 56 1.36 -5.19 8.93
C TYR A 56 2.37 -5.05 7.81
N ALA A 57 2.63 -3.81 7.42
CA ALA A 57 3.77 -3.43 6.58
C ALA A 57 4.65 -2.45 7.36
N LYS A 58 5.83 -2.90 7.76
CA LYS A 58 6.80 -2.12 8.54
C LYS A 58 7.98 -1.70 7.67
N PHE A 59 8.20 -0.41 7.53
CA PHE A 59 9.30 0.18 6.78
C PHE A 59 10.48 0.51 7.70
N ILE A 60 11.71 0.34 7.18
CA ILE A 60 12.93 0.71 7.90
C ILE A 60 13.11 2.24 7.92
N LYS A 61 12.68 2.92 6.85
CA LYS A 61 12.73 4.37 6.70
C LYS A 61 11.31 4.93 6.60
N ARG A 62 11.14 6.19 6.99
CA ARG A 62 9.87 6.90 6.80
C ARG A 62 9.54 6.97 5.31
N VAL A 63 8.31 6.64 4.94
CA VAL A 63 7.82 6.68 3.56
C VAL A 63 6.59 7.58 3.45
N GLU A 64 6.40 8.19 2.28
CA GLU A 64 5.20 8.98 1.94
C GLU A 64 4.28 8.13 1.07
N ILE A 65 3.11 7.78 1.58
CA ILE A 65 2.20 6.83 0.96
C ILE A 65 0.95 7.54 0.47
N LYS A 66 0.55 7.29 -0.77
CA LYS A 66 -0.67 7.81 -1.39
C LYS A 66 -1.83 6.80 -1.25
N TYR A 67 -1.58 5.56 -1.65
CA TYR A 67 -2.59 4.49 -1.66
C TYR A 67 -2.05 3.21 -1.05
N LEU A 68 -2.89 2.54 -0.26
CA LEU A 68 -2.80 1.09 -0.04
C LEU A 68 -3.80 0.47 -1.01
N SER A 69 -3.30 -0.37 -1.92
CA SER A 69 -4.13 -1.05 -2.92
C SER A 69 -4.20 -2.53 -2.61
N ILE A 70 -5.38 -3.11 -2.70
CA ILE A 70 -5.60 -4.55 -2.50
C ILE A 70 -6.31 -5.13 -3.73
N TYR A 71 -6.01 -6.38 -4.06
CA TYR A 71 -6.72 -7.13 -5.09
C TYR A 71 -7.64 -8.15 -4.44
N LEU A 72 -8.94 -8.08 -4.77
CA LEU A 72 -9.99 -8.95 -4.25
C LEU A 72 -10.76 -9.59 -5.41
N MET A 73 -11.32 -10.78 -5.19
CA MET A 73 -12.16 -11.48 -6.18
C MET A 73 -13.39 -12.09 -5.48
N TYR A 74 -14.44 -11.29 -5.34
CA TYR A 74 -15.66 -11.75 -4.66
C TYR A 74 -16.25 -13.03 -5.28
N SER A 75 -16.27 -13.11 -6.60
CA SER A 75 -16.78 -14.26 -7.36
C SER A 75 -16.06 -15.58 -7.09
N LEU A 76 -14.80 -15.53 -6.66
CA LEU A 76 -13.99 -16.71 -6.36
C LEU A 76 -13.89 -16.97 -4.84
N ASP A 77 -13.85 -15.91 -4.03
CA ASP A 77 -13.60 -16.00 -2.59
C ASP A 77 -14.88 -15.98 -1.74
N GLU A 78 -16.03 -15.52 -2.28
CA GLU A 78 -17.33 -15.49 -1.61
C GLU A 78 -17.24 -14.95 -0.17
N SER A 79 -17.51 -15.79 0.84
CA SER A 79 -17.44 -15.45 2.27
C SER A 79 -16.04 -15.11 2.78
N TYR A 80 -14.97 -15.46 2.06
CA TYR A 80 -13.60 -15.08 2.42
C TYR A 80 -13.25 -13.64 1.99
N THR A 81 -14.13 -12.97 1.24
CA THR A 81 -13.92 -11.60 0.79
C THR A 81 -14.16 -10.62 1.95
N PRO A 82 -13.23 -9.69 2.24
CA PRO A 82 -13.45 -8.62 3.22
C PRO A 82 -14.65 -7.74 2.84
N SER A 83 -15.54 -7.46 3.81
CA SER A 83 -16.66 -6.52 3.66
C SER A 83 -16.41 -5.20 4.38
N LYS A 84 -15.50 -5.18 5.35
CA LYS A 84 -15.10 -3.96 6.06
C LYS A 84 -13.64 -4.03 6.46
N ILE A 85 -12.89 -3.02 6.04
CA ILE A 85 -11.47 -2.90 6.33
C ILE A 85 -11.14 -1.56 6.98
N ARG A 86 -10.10 -1.54 7.80
CA ARG A 86 -9.55 -0.35 8.41
C ARG A 86 -8.06 -0.30 8.19
N ILE A 87 -7.56 0.86 7.78
CA ILE A 87 -6.13 1.14 7.71
C ILE A 87 -5.77 2.04 8.88
N ALA A 88 -4.73 1.65 9.62
CA ALA A 88 -4.10 2.47 10.66
C ALA A 88 -2.62 2.67 10.33
N ALA A 89 -2.04 3.74 10.86
CA ALA A 89 -0.65 4.12 10.61
C ALA A 89 0.03 4.68 11.85
N GLY A 90 1.35 4.54 11.94
CA GLY A 90 2.12 4.96 13.11
C GLY A 90 3.63 4.82 12.92
N THR A 91 4.38 5.02 14.00
CA THR A 91 5.83 4.75 14.03
C THR A 91 6.13 3.30 14.44
N GLY A 92 5.21 2.66 15.15
CA GLY A 92 5.24 1.26 15.53
C GLY A 92 3.91 0.78 16.09
N LEU A 93 3.86 -0.40 16.71
CA LEU A 93 2.61 -0.98 17.23
C LEU A 93 1.94 -0.17 18.35
N HIS A 94 2.71 0.66 19.07
CA HIS A 94 2.25 1.35 20.27
C HIS A 94 1.51 2.67 19.99
N ASP A 95 1.66 3.22 18.78
CA ASP A 95 1.11 4.51 18.37
C ASP A 95 0.28 4.44 17.07
N LEU A 96 -0.16 3.24 16.67
CA LEU A 96 -1.02 3.06 15.51
C LEU A 96 -2.35 3.82 15.70
N GLN A 97 -2.65 4.71 14.77
CA GLN A 97 -3.90 5.47 14.73
C GLN A 97 -4.70 5.13 13.47
N PRO A 98 -6.02 4.89 13.58
CA PRO A 98 -6.89 4.71 12.43
C PRO A 98 -6.83 5.91 11.49
N VAL A 99 -6.64 5.64 10.20
CA VAL A 99 -6.56 6.67 9.15
C VAL A 99 -7.82 6.64 8.29
N VAL A 100 -8.25 5.45 7.88
CA VAL A 100 -9.44 5.27 7.05
C VAL A 100 -10.12 3.95 7.37
N THR A 101 -11.46 3.94 7.33
CA THR A 101 -12.27 2.71 7.37
C THR A 101 -13.14 2.69 6.13
N THR A 102 -13.13 1.58 5.40
CA THR A 102 -13.84 1.42 4.12
C THR A 102 -14.77 0.22 4.23
N GLU A 103 -16.02 0.38 3.81
CA GLU A 103 -16.97 -0.71 3.61
C GLU A 103 -16.94 -1.12 2.14
N LEU A 104 -16.99 -2.44 1.91
CA LEU A 104 -16.84 -3.08 0.62
C LEU A 104 -18.12 -3.85 0.33
N GLU A 105 -18.56 -3.77 -0.92
CA GLU A 105 -19.61 -4.62 -1.45
C GLU A 105 -18.94 -5.78 -2.22
N GLU A 106 -19.41 -6.12 -3.42
CA GLU A 106 -18.87 -7.24 -4.20
C GLU A 106 -17.64 -6.80 -5.00
N GLN A 107 -16.56 -6.43 -4.30
CA GLN A 107 -15.35 -5.90 -4.93
C GLN A 107 -14.68 -6.95 -5.84
N GLU A 108 -14.43 -6.54 -7.09
CA GLU A 108 -13.68 -7.29 -8.09
C GLU A 108 -12.46 -6.50 -8.56
N GLY A 109 -11.29 -7.14 -8.53
CA GLY A 109 -10.03 -6.57 -8.97
C GLY A 109 -9.38 -5.61 -7.98
N TRP A 110 -8.62 -4.64 -8.52
CA TRP A 110 -7.87 -3.67 -7.72
C TRP A 110 -8.77 -2.62 -7.06
N LEU A 111 -8.69 -2.55 -5.74
CA LEU A 111 -9.22 -1.46 -4.92
C LEU A 111 -8.08 -0.56 -4.45
N HIS A 112 -8.17 0.74 -4.74
CA HIS A 112 -7.19 1.74 -4.31
C HIS A 112 -7.74 2.58 -3.15
N ILE A 113 -7.17 2.40 -1.96
CA ILE A 113 -7.65 3.07 -0.74
C ILE A 113 -6.71 4.24 -0.44
N PRO A 114 -7.17 5.50 -0.55
CA PRO A 114 -6.35 6.66 -0.20
C PRO A 114 -6.07 6.63 1.30
N VAL A 115 -4.79 6.77 1.66
CA VAL A 115 -4.35 6.78 3.06
C VAL A 115 -3.87 8.15 3.53
N GLY A 116 -3.62 9.09 2.63
CA GLY A 116 -3.28 10.46 3.04
C GLY A 116 -4.49 11.29 3.40
N ASP A 117 -4.28 12.28 4.26
CA ASP A 117 -5.28 13.32 4.51
C ASP A 117 -5.41 14.23 3.29
N TYR A 118 -6.60 14.78 3.02
CA TYR A 118 -6.80 15.74 1.91
C TYR A 118 -5.99 17.05 2.08
N GLY A 119 -5.06 17.12 3.04
CA GLY A 119 -4.14 18.22 3.30
C GLY A 119 -2.83 18.09 2.54
N ARG A 120 -1.84 17.31 3.04
CA ARG A 120 -0.45 17.24 2.53
C ARG A 120 -0.36 16.56 1.15
N ASN A 121 -0.97 17.16 0.13
CA ASN A 121 -1.14 16.60 -1.21
C ASN A 121 -1.82 15.22 -1.21
N GLY A 122 -2.57 14.87 -0.15
CA GLY A 122 -3.15 13.54 -0.02
C GLY A 122 -2.13 12.45 0.31
N LEU A 123 -1.01 12.76 0.97
CA LEU A 123 0.04 11.80 1.33
C LEU A 123 0.07 11.53 2.84
N LEU A 124 0.44 10.31 3.20
CA LEU A 124 0.63 9.84 4.56
C LEU A 124 2.10 9.51 4.80
N GLU A 125 2.75 10.26 5.70
CA GLU A 125 4.08 9.92 6.19
C GLU A 125 4.00 8.89 7.32
N THR A 126 4.63 7.73 7.15
CA THR A 126 4.59 6.68 8.18
C THR A 126 5.79 5.73 8.13
N TYR A 127 6.02 5.00 9.22
CA TYR A 127 6.93 3.84 9.25
C TYR A 127 6.17 2.51 9.26
N MET A 128 4.88 2.53 9.60
CA MET A 128 4.11 1.30 9.78
C MET A 128 2.67 1.51 9.32
N LEU A 129 2.21 0.61 8.46
CA LEU A 129 0.79 0.46 8.12
C LEU A 129 0.23 -0.82 8.74
N GLN A 130 -1.02 -0.73 9.16
CA GLN A 130 -1.82 -1.86 9.62
C GLN A 130 -3.09 -1.91 8.77
N LEU A 131 -3.30 -3.01 8.05
CA LEU A 131 -4.56 -3.35 7.41
C LEU A 131 -5.32 -4.32 8.32
N SER A 132 -6.47 -3.88 8.85
CA SER A 132 -7.36 -4.69 9.67
C SER A 132 -8.62 -5.05 8.91
N ILE A 133 -8.89 -6.34 8.75
CA ILE A 133 -10.13 -6.87 8.21
C ILE A 133 -11.10 -7.06 9.38
N LEU A 134 -12.10 -6.19 9.45
CA LEU A 134 -13.04 -6.10 10.56
C LEU A 134 -14.21 -7.07 10.40
N SER A 135 -14.62 -7.34 9.16
CA SER A 135 -15.65 -8.32 8.81
C SER A 135 -15.48 -8.75 7.35
N ASN A 136 -16.03 -9.92 7.04
CA ASN A 136 -16.13 -10.46 5.68
C ASN A 136 -17.58 -10.50 5.20
N HIS A 137 -17.76 -10.76 3.91
CA HIS A 137 -19.08 -11.04 3.33
C HIS A 137 -19.67 -12.31 3.95
N GLN A 138 -21.00 -12.38 3.97
CA GLN A 138 -21.75 -13.58 4.42
C GLN A 138 -21.35 -14.07 5.83
N ASN A 139 -20.82 -13.19 6.69
CA ASN A 139 -20.25 -13.52 8.01
C ASN A 139 -19.13 -14.57 7.95
N GLY A 140 -18.33 -14.59 6.88
CA GLY A 140 -17.19 -15.48 6.78
C GLY A 140 -16.20 -15.27 7.91
N LYS A 141 -15.64 -16.38 8.40
CA LYS A 141 -14.73 -16.39 9.55
C LYS A 141 -13.34 -15.92 9.17
N ASP A 142 -12.77 -16.49 8.13
CA ASP A 142 -11.40 -16.25 7.65
C ASP A 142 -11.42 -15.43 6.36
N SER A 143 -10.33 -14.72 6.06
CA SER A 143 -10.25 -13.82 4.91
C SER A 143 -9.20 -14.26 3.91
N HIS A 144 -9.44 -13.98 2.62
CA HIS A 144 -8.44 -14.06 1.57
C HIS A 144 -8.00 -12.66 1.14
N ILE A 145 -6.69 -12.47 1.01
CA ILE A 145 -6.13 -11.32 0.29
C ILE A 145 -5.17 -11.88 -0.76
N ARG A 146 -5.42 -11.56 -2.02
CA ARG A 146 -4.63 -12.06 -3.15
C ARG A 146 -3.35 -11.24 -3.32
N LEU A 147 -3.49 -9.93 -3.52
CA LEU A 147 -2.34 -9.03 -3.67
C LEU A 147 -2.54 -7.74 -2.87
N ILE A 148 -1.43 -7.17 -2.41
CA ILE A 148 -1.38 -5.82 -1.81
C ILE A 148 -0.27 -5.04 -2.48
N LYS A 149 -0.50 -3.77 -2.81
CA LYS A 149 0.51 -2.80 -3.27
C LYS A 149 0.44 -1.51 -2.45
N ILE A 150 1.58 -0.90 -2.19
CA ILE A 150 1.67 0.35 -1.43
C ILE A 150 2.27 1.39 -2.37
N TYR A 151 1.46 2.34 -2.81
CA TYR A 151 1.89 3.34 -3.77
C TYR A 151 2.34 4.62 -3.08
N ALA A 152 3.56 5.06 -3.41
CA ALA A 152 4.14 6.33 -3.04
C ALA A 152 4.34 7.20 -4.30
N PRO A 153 4.40 8.53 -4.19
CA PRO A 153 4.88 9.35 -5.29
C PRO A 153 6.24 8.86 -5.76
N GLU A 154 6.44 8.82 -7.08
CA GLU A 154 7.80 8.69 -7.60
C GLU A 154 8.59 9.87 -7.04
N ALA A 155 9.64 9.59 -6.25
CA ALA A 155 10.54 10.66 -5.83
C ALA A 155 10.97 11.39 -7.10
N PRO A 156 11.01 12.74 -7.12
CA PRO A 156 11.70 13.42 -8.21
C PRO A 156 13.06 12.75 -8.27
N GLN A 157 13.47 12.25 -9.44
CA GLN A 157 14.83 11.80 -9.63
C GLN A 157 15.71 12.91 -9.06
N ALA A 158 16.23 12.69 -7.85
CA ALA A 158 17.26 13.54 -7.31
C ALA A 158 18.33 13.43 -8.38
N LEU A 159 18.56 14.54 -9.07
CA LEU A 159 19.51 14.69 -10.16
C LEU A 159 20.63 13.70 -9.91
N ALA A 160 20.75 12.72 -10.82
CA ALA A 160 21.83 11.76 -10.80
C ALA A 160 23.09 12.53 -10.41
N VAL A 161 23.73 12.08 -9.32
CA VAL A 161 24.89 12.68 -8.67
C VAL A 161 25.78 13.37 -9.71
N ASP A 162 25.63 14.70 -9.87
CA ASP A 162 26.63 15.66 -10.40
C ASP A 162 26.11 17.09 -10.60
N GLU A 163 24.81 17.39 -10.54
CA GLU A 163 24.35 18.78 -10.67
C GLU A 163 23.77 19.33 -9.37
N ILE A 164 24.65 19.95 -8.57
CA ILE A 164 24.26 20.92 -7.55
C ILE A 164 23.65 22.10 -8.30
N PRO A 165 22.37 22.48 -8.09
CA PRO A 165 21.83 23.68 -8.72
C PRO A 165 22.45 24.88 -8.01
N TYR A 166 23.54 25.41 -8.58
CA TYR A 166 24.14 26.66 -8.16
C TYR A 166 23.15 27.80 -8.48
N THR A 167 22.30 28.15 -7.52
CA THR A 167 21.35 29.28 -7.63
C THR A 167 22.00 30.64 -7.35
N SER A 168 23.33 30.73 -7.44
CA SER A 168 24.06 31.99 -7.30
C SER A 168 24.43 32.57 -8.66
N ILE A 169 24.03 33.83 -8.88
CA ILE A 169 24.31 34.63 -10.09
C ILE A 169 25.83 34.74 -10.36
N GLN A 170 26.69 34.44 -9.39
CA GLN A 170 28.15 34.55 -9.53
C GLN A 170 28.82 33.45 -10.37
N PHE A 171 28.12 32.38 -10.77
CA PHE A 171 28.77 31.21 -11.40
C PHE A 171 28.65 31.11 -12.93
N HIS A 172 28.15 32.14 -13.63
CA HIS A 172 28.06 32.14 -15.11
C HIS A 172 29.34 32.52 -15.87
N SER A 173 30.46 32.83 -15.20
CA SER A 173 31.63 33.43 -15.87
C SER A 173 32.81 32.49 -16.15
N ARG A 174 32.74 31.19 -15.83
CA ARG A 174 33.93 30.30 -15.96
C ARG A 174 33.70 28.90 -16.51
N SER A 175 32.67 28.66 -17.30
CA SER A 175 32.49 27.38 -18.01
C SER A 175 32.92 27.42 -19.49
N GLN A 176 33.95 28.20 -19.82
CA GLN A 176 34.72 28.00 -21.06
C GLN A 176 36.21 28.17 -20.79
N LEU A 177 36.90 27.06 -20.58
CA LEU A 177 38.28 26.92 -21.00
C LEU A 177 38.44 25.56 -21.69
N ARG A 178 39.27 25.62 -22.73
CA ARG A 178 39.34 24.79 -23.94
C ARG A 178 39.95 23.42 -23.73
#